data_AF-A0A6P6TF32-F1
#
_entry.id   AF-A0A6P6TF32-F1
#
_cell.length_a   1.000
_cell.length_b   1.000
_cell.length_c   1.000
_cell.angle_alpha   90.00
_cell.angle_beta   90.00
_cell.angle_gamma   90.00
#
_symmetry.space_group_name_H-M   'P 1'
#
loop_
_entity.id
_entity.type
_entity.pdbx_description
1 polymer ?
#
loop_
_entity_poly.entity_id
_entity_poly.type
_entity_poly.pdbx_seq_one_letter_code
_entity_poly.pdbx_strand_id
1 'polypeptide(L)'
;MAIALWFYDSCIPMNACNSPYYQQAIEIIASMGYGYQGPSYHTLRVNLLKDAKKQVELIVDNLRSKWAETGRTIMGDGWKDNRQRILINFLVYCPSGISFIKSVDASNFESNAEYLCNLFSEIVEIVGSSNVVHMVTDNTSNYKAVGRLLSEKYPTISWSPCAAHCLNLIMKDVGEMTHVKDVITLASRVTVYNLHDLKQHLEALVTSSAYKRELKNEKGKEVKQIVVDGKFWNNCLIIVRIMGPIMRLLRICDSDEKPSLGYVYEGIWRVVNGIKELFKNKKKFYGPYIDIIDRRFSYKKRSYDPVDYETIDKVEFWVVDEEQEGKLDYDELEEMIEEEFPKNSENEASQSHKKDINIMQLDYEDDLGDIDFESYEIGDKDDEDEDEEWLR
;
A
#
# COMPACT_ATOMS: atom_id res chain seq x y z
N MET A 1 -31.94 1.86 22.44
CA MET A 1 -31.72 3.34 22.70
C MET A 1 -30.75 3.54 23.86
N ALA A 2 -30.68 2.73 24.94
CA ALA A 2 -29.70 2.85 26.05
C ALA A 2 -28.27 2.58 25.55
N ILE A 3 -28.02 1.61 24.76
CA ILE A 3 -26.68 1.31 24.21
C ILE A 3 -26.20 2.47 23.33
N ALA A 4 -27.07 3.03 22.50
CA ALA A 4 -26.67 4.16 21.64
C ALA A 4 -26.28 5.39 22.47
N LEU A 5 -27.06 5.68 23.56
CA LEU A 5 -26.72 6.84 24.41
C LEU A 5 -25.35 6.64 25.08
N TRP A 6 -25.03 5.36 25.53
CA TRP A 6 -23.68 5.09 26.08
C TRP A 6 -22.60 5.31 25.02
N PHE A 7 -22.81 4.94 23.72
CA PHE A 7 -21.83 5.18 22.64
C PHE A 7 -21.57 6.69 22.47
N TYR A 8 -22.64 7.52 22.48
CA TYR A 8 -22.46 8.98 22.28
C TYR A 8 -21.74 9.60 23.46
N ASP A 9 -22.16 9.24 24.55
CA ASP A 9 -21.57 9.86 25.75
C ASP A 9 -20.10 9.52 25.90
N SER A 10 -19.69 8.20 25.53
CA SER A 10 -18.28 7.77 25.77
C SER A 10 -17.44 7.94 24.51
N CYS A 11 -18.14 8.58 23.51
CA CYS A 11 -17.45 8.80 22.22
C CYS A 11 -16.87 7.51 21.66
N ILE A 12 -17.67 6.47 21.78
CA ILE A 12 -17.25 5.19 21.15
C ILE A 12 -17.56 5.26 19.66
N PRO A 13 -16.52 4.89 18.86
CA PRO A 13 -16.79 4.89 17.41
C PRO A 13 -17.89 3.89 17.04
N MET A 14 -18.75 4.37 16.06
CA MET A 14 -19.92 3.51 15.73
C MET A 14 -19.46 2.18 15.14
N ASN A 15 -18.27 2.15 14.60
CA ASN A 15 -17.76 0.89 14.03
C ASN A 15 -17.53 -0.17 15.12
N ALA A 16 -17.48 0.27 16.41
CA ALA A 16 -17.31 -0.69 17.53
C ALA A 16 -18.41 -1.76 17.52
N CYS A 17 -19.55 -1.45 16.90
CA CYS A 17 -20.63 -2.45 16.88
C CYS A 17 -20.33 -3.58 15.89
N ASN A 18 -19.39 -3.39 15.06
CA ASN A 18 -19.02 -4.48 14.11
C ASN A 18 -17.91 -5.36 14.66
N SER A 19 -17.53 -5.14 15.89
CA SER A 19 -16.53 -6.03 16.51
C SER A 19 -17.09 -7.45 16.70
N PRO A 20 -16.27 -8.40 16.52
CA PRO A 20 -16.73 -9.78 16.71
C PRO A 20 -17.15 -10.04 18.17
N TYR A 21 -16.81 -9.16 19.11
CA TYR A 21 -17.13 -9.41 20.52
C TYR A 21 -18.42 -8.69 20.93
N TYR A 22 -18.83 -7.77 20.03
CA TYR A 22 -19.96 -6.91 20.44
C TYR A 22 -21.23 -7.74 20.68
N GLN A 23 -21.64 -8.51 19.68
CA GLN A 23 -22.89 -9.27 19.84
C GLN A 23 -22.74 -10.34 20.93
N GLN A 24 -21.56 -10.94 21.03
CA GLN A 24 -21.34 -11.94 22.09
C GLN A 24 -21.48 -11.32 23.49
N ALA A 25 -20.93 -10.15 23.63
CA ALA A 25 -21.03 -9.48 24.95
C ALA A 25 -22.49 -9.16 25.28
N ILE A 26 -23.28 -8.75 24.28
CA ILE A 26 -24.70 -8.37 24.54
C ILE A 26 -25.50 -9.63 24.91
N GLU A 27 -25.26 -10.69 24.25
CA GLU A 27 -25.99 -11.94 24.54
C GLU A 27 -25.68 -12.46 25.95
N ILE A 28 -24.37 -12.37 26.28
CA ILE A 28 -24.01 -12.88 27.63
C ILE A 28 -24.67 -11.99 28.69
N ILE A 29 -24.69 -10.71 28.44
CA ILE A 29 -25.29 -9.81 29.44
C ILE A 29 -26.80 -10.08 29.52
N ALA A 30 -27.41 -10.27 28.33
CA ALA A 30 -28.86 -10.55 28.30
C ALA A 30 -29.19 -11.86 29.04
N SER A 31 -28.26 -12.84 28.97
CA SER A 31 -28.53 -14.16 29.59
C SER A 31 -28.40 -14.07 31.12
N MET A 32 -27.76 -13.11 31.66
CA MET A 32 -27.55 -13.00 33.12
C MET A 32 -28.83 -12.51 33.80
N GLY A 33 -29.74 -11.83 33.01
CA GLY A 33 -31.08 -11.49 33.53
C GLY A 33 -31.07 -10.11 34.20
N TYR A 34 -32.24 -9.76 34.69
CA TYR A 34 -32.47 -8.42 35.30
C TYR A 34 -31.66 -8.25 36.59
N GLY A 35 -30.94 -7.05 36.67
CA GLY A 35 -30.26 -6.70 37.94
C GLY A 35 -28.76 -6.97 37.87
N TYR A 36 -28.37 -7.49 36.68
CA TYR A 36 -26.92 -7.75 36.61
C TYR A 36 -26.15 -6.41 36.60
N GLN A 37 -25.10 -6.45 37.36
CA GLN A 37 -24.22 -5.26 37.39
C GLN A 37 -22.92 -5.56 36.62
N GLY A 38 -22.72 -4.76 35.63
CA GLY A 38 -21.48 -4.94 34.83
C GLY A 38 -20.22 -4.70 35.67
N PRO A 39 -19.07 -5.09 35.05
CA PRO A 39 -17.81 -4.86 35.75
C PRO A 39 -17.57 -3.35 36.01
N SER A 40 -16.90 -3.10 37.17
CA SER A 40 -16.53 -1.70 37.49
C SER A 40 -15.33 -1.24 36.67
N TYR A 41 -15.09 0.12 36.70
CA TYR A 41 -13.90 0.70 36.03
C TYR A 41 -12.60 0.01 36.49
N HIS A 42 -12.48 -0.25 37.77
CA HIS A 42 -11.24 -0.87 38.30
C HIS A 42 -11.14 -2.34 37.88
N THR A 43 -12.26 -2.99 37.94
CA THR A 43 -12.20 -4.42 37.54
C THR A 43 -11.80 -4.55 36.06
N LEU A 44 -12.28 -3.65 35.17
CA LEU A 44 -11.95 -3.73 33.73
C LEU A 44 -10.48 -3.40 33.49
N ARG A 45 -9.90 -2.43 34.15
CA ARG A 45 -8.53 -1.97 33.80
C ARG A 45 -7.48 -2.81 34.53
N VAL A 46 -7.92 -3.67 35.53
CA VAL A 46 -6.83 -4.37 36.24
C VAL A 46 -7.06 -5.87 36.13
N ASN A 47 -8.19 -6.33 36.71
CA ASN A 47 -8.32 -7.80 36.80
C ASN A 47 -8.65 -8.41 35.44
N LEU A 48 -9.70 -7.84 34.81
CA LEU A 48 -10.10 -8.47 33.52
C LEU A 48 -9.03 -8.23 32.45
N LEU A 49 -8.32 -7.11 32.56
CA LEU A 49 -7.21 -6.92 31.61
C LEU A 49 -6.09 -7.92 31.87
N LYS A 50 -5.84 -8.21 33.10
CA LYS A 50 -4.79 -9.23 33.40
C LYS A 50 -5.19 -10.61 32.86
N ASP A 51 -6.52 -10.86 33.07
CA ASP A 51 -6.97 -12.17 32.54
C ASP A 51 -6.85 -12.20 31.01
N ALA A 52 -7.27 -11.11 30.39
CA ALA A 52 -7.12 -11.04 28.92
C ALA A 52 -5.66 -11.20 28.49
N LYS A 53 -4.79 -10.58 29.27
CA LYS A 53 -3.35 -10.73 28.95
C LYS A 53 -2.90 -12.19 29.08
N LYS A 54 -3.34 -12.82 30.06
CA LYS A 54 -2.94 -14.23 30.23
C LYS A 54 -3.45 -15.08 29.05
N GLN A 55 -4.66 -14.75 28.67
CA GLN A 55 -5.19 -15.52 27.52
C GLN A 55 -4.33 -15.30 26.28
N VAL A 56 -3.97 -14.09 26.06
CA VAL A 56 -3.13 -13.80 24.87
C VAL A 56 -1.75 -14.46 25.03
N GLU A 57 -1.26 -14.44 26.24
CA GLU A 57 0.04 -15.08 26.48
C GLU A 57 0.02 -16.57 26.12
N LEU A 58 -1.08 -17.17 26.45
CA LEU A 58 -1.15 -18.60 26.11
C LEU A 58 -1.16 -18.81 24.60
N ILE A 59 -1.82 -17.92 23.94
CA ILE A 59 -1.82 -18.00 22.46
C ILE A 59 -0.40 -17.77 21.93
N VAL A 60 0.24 -16.78 22.45
CA VAL A 60 1.61 -16.47 21.99
C VAL A 60 2.55 -17.64 22.32
N ASP A 61 2.39 -18.24 23.52
CA ASP A 61 3.26 -19.38 23.90
C ASP A 61 3.04 -20.56 22.94
N ASN A 62 1.77 -20.72 22.62
CA ASN A 62 1.52 -21.78 21.63
C ASN A 62 2.26 -21.51 20.31
N LEU A 63 2.28 -20.26 19.88
CA LEU A 63 3.02 -19.93 18.63
C LEU A 63 4.53 -20.13 18.83
N ARG A 64 4.99 -19.79 20.05
CA ARG A 64 6.44 -19.87 20.30
C ARG A 64 6.89 -21.33 20.33
N SER A 65 5.99 -22.25 20.82
CA SER A 65 6.39 -23.66 20.92
C SER A 65 6.70 -24.24 19.53
N LYS A 66 6.29 -23.49 18.54
CA LYS A 66 6.50 -24.03 17.17
C LYS A 66 7.73 -23.40 16.51
N TRP A 67 8.39 -22.51 17.21
CA TRP A 67 9.52 -21.78 16.62
C TRP A 67 10.67 -22.72 16.24
N ALA A 68 10.86 -23.84 16.93
CA ALA A 68 12.04 -24.72 16.69
C ALA A 68 11.86 -25.52 15.41
N GLU A 69 10.65 -25.56 14.83
CA GLU A 69 10.38 -26.46 13.69
C GLU A 69 10.46 -25.71 12.36
N THR A 70 10.20 -24.34 12.23
CA THR A 70 9.90 -23.76 10.90
C THR A 70 10.74 -22.50 10.69
N GLY A 71 11.96 -22.33 11.57
CA GLY A 71 12.72 -21.07 11.41
C GLY A 71 11.83 -19.83 11.51
N ARG A 72 12.47 -18.60 11.96
CA ARG A 72 11.64 -17.40 12.26
C ARG A 72 12.30 -16.16 11.69
N THR A 73 11.29 -15.26 11.33
CA THR A 73 11.79 -13.95 10.89
C THR A 73 11.50 -12.88 11.96
N ILE A 74 12.56 -12.23 12.28
CA ILE A 74 12.36 -11.09 13.20
C ILE A 74 12.17 -9.80 12.38
N MET A 75 11.12 -9.03 12.83
CA MET A 75 10.85 -7.77 12.11
C MET A 75 10.90 -6.60 13.09
N GLY A 76 11.65 -5.62 12.69
CA GLY A 76 11.73 -4.37 13.49
C GLY A 76 11.06 -3.22 12.73
N ASP A 77 10.05 -2.75 13.43
CA ASP A 77 9.32 -1.65 12.77
C ASP A 77 9.49 -0.36 13.58
N GLY A 78 10.23 0.53 12.89
CA GLY A 78 10.46 1.82 13.58
C GLY A 78 9.45 2.89 13.14
N TRP A 79 8.88 3.60 14.15
CA TRP A 79 8.03 4.73 13.73
C TRP A 79 8.21 5.89 14.72
N LYS A 80 7.96 7.05 14.14
CA LYS A 80 8.07 8.27 14.99
C LYS A 80 6.67 8.79 15.34
N ASP A 81 6.50 8.92 16.67
CA ASP A 81 5.16 9.41 17.06
C ASP A 81 5.07 10.93 16.94
N ASN A 82 3.90 11.56 17.26
CA ASN A 82 3.64 13.00 17.08
C ASN A 82 4.51 13.84 18.02
N ARG A 83 5.05 13.16 18.95
CA ARG A 83 5.93 13.91 19.88
C ARG A 83 7.41 13.73 19.48
N GLN A 84 7.64 13.08 18.38
CA GLN A 84 8.98 12.85 17.80
C GLN A 84 9.77 11.80 18.58
N ARG A 85 9.02 10.96 19.30
CA ARG A 85 9.69 9.80 19.89
C ARG A 85 9.86 8.66 18.87
N ILE A 86 11.02 8.07 19.04
CA ILE A 86 11.24 6.93 18.11
C ILE A 86 10.97 5.61 18.85
N LEU A 87 9.98 4.94 18.29
CA LEU A 87 9.63 3.62 18.88
C LEU A 87 9.91 2.51 17.86
N ILE A 88 10.44 1.44 18.50
CA ILE A 88 10.66 0.27 17.62
C ILE A 88 9.82 -0.90 18.17
N ASN A 89 9.01 -1.38 17.23
CA ASN A 89 8.27 -2.62 17.56
C ASN A 89 8.97 -3.86 16.99
N PHE A 90 9.04 -4.82 17.90
CA PHE A 90 9.67 -6.07 17.43
C PHE A 90 8.60 -7.17 17.33
N LEU A 91 8.63 -7.72 16.13
CA LEU A 91 7.68 -8.81 15.87
C LEU A 91 8.41 -10.05 15.35
N VAL A 92 7.74 -11.18 15.59
CA VAL A 92 8.34 -12.43 15.06
C VAL A 92 7.29 -13.13 14.20
N TYR A 93 7.81 -13.37 13.01
CA TYR A 93 6.89 -14.09 12.11
C TYR A 93 7.28 -15.57 12.01
N CYS A 94 6.12 -16.37 11.92
CA CYS A 94 6.24 -17.79 11.52
C CYS A 94 4.97 -18.20 10.76
N PRO A 95 5.04 -19.29 10.05
CA PRO A 95 3.88 -19.67 9.22
C PRO A 95 2.60 -19.78 10.06
N SER A 96 2.72 -19.95 11.29
CA SER A 96 1.51 -20.08 12.13
C SER A 96 0.98 -18.70 12.54
N GLY A 97 1.84 -17.68 12.25
CA GLY A 97 1.31 -16.34 12.56
C GLY A 97 2.43 -15.41 13.05
N ILE A 98 1.93 -14.15 13.49
CA ILE A 98 2.90 -13.13 13.95
C ILE A 98 2.71 -12.89 15.45
N SER A 99 3.89 -12.77 16.13
CA SER A 99 3.78 -12.50 17.57
C SER A 99 4.57 -11.22 17.91
N PHE A 100 3.86 -10.50 18.72
CA PHE A 100 4.53 -9.27 19.22
C PHE A 100 5.47 -9.61 20.38
N ILE A 101 6.70 -9.03 20.32
CA ILE A 101 7.66 -9.34 21.41
C ILE A 101 7.72 -8.15 22.36
N LYS A 102 8.06 -7.06 21.73
CA LYS A 102 8.12 -5.90 22.64
C LYS A 102 8.29 -4.63 21.81
N SER A 103 7.97 -3.53 22.50
CA SER A 103 8.17 -2.19 21.91
C SER A 103 9.19 -1.41 22.74
N VAL A 104 10.09 -0.73 21.98
CA VAL A 104 11.20 -0.06 22.70
C VAL A 104 11.21 1.41 22.26
N ASP A 105 11.33 2.26 23.28
CA ASP A 105 11.57 3.70 22.98
C ASP A 105 13.05 3.94 22.67
N ALA A 106 13.31 4.36 21.39
CA ALA A 106 14.72 4.48 20.95
C ALA A 106 15.05 5.96 20.68
N SER A 107 14.38 6.88 21.33
CA SER A 107 14.51 8.33 21.03
C SER A 107 15.91 8.81 21.39
N ASN A 108 16.62 8.16 22.41
CA ASN A 108 17.92 8.67 22.87
C ASN A 108 19.08 8.03 22.12
N PHE A 109 18.71 7.26 21.03
CA PHE A 109 19.88 6.48 20.54
C PHE A 109 19.75 6.33 19.02
N GLU A 110 19.09 7.26 18.33
CA GLU A 110 18.69 7.28 16.92
C GLU A 110 19.93 7.19 16.01
N SER A 111 21.21 7.37 16.58
CA SER A 111 22.32 7.39 15.60
C SER A 111 23.41 6.40 16.01
N ASN A 112 22.95 5.48 16.97
CA ASN A 112 24.07 4.64 17.45
C ASN A 112 23.85 3.19 16.96
N ALA A 113 24.35 2.89 15.84
CA ALA A 113 24.23 1.55 15.21
C ALA A 113 24.58 0.43 16.21
N GLU A 114 25.46 0.72 17.13
CA GLU A 114 25.84 -0.32 18.12
C GLU A 114 24.70 -0.60 19.10
N TYR A 115 24.11 0.45 19.55
CA TYR A 115 22.96 0.24 20.45
C TYR A 115 21.85 -0.54 19.75
N LEU A 116 21.51 -0.10 18.57
CA LEU A 116 20.45 -0.81 17.83
C LEU A 116 20.83 -2.28 17.59
N CYS A 117 22.14 -2.44 17.33
CA CYS A 117 22.58 -3.85 17.15
C CYS A 117 22.39 -4.66 18.43
N ASN A 118 22.69 -4.04 19.58
CA ASN A 118 22.49 -4.77 20.85
C ASN A 118 21.01 -5.07 21.10
N LEU A 119 20.20 -4.12 20.68
CA LEU A 119 18.75 -4.37 20.87
C LEU A 119 18.28 -5.56 20.03
N PHE A 120 18.72 -5.56 18.78
CA PHE A 120 18.33 -6.70 17.92
C PHE A 120 18.96 -8.01 18.42
N SER A 121 20.13 -7.89 18.95
CA SER A 121 20.77 -9.12 19.47
C SER A 121 19.98 -9.67 20.66
N GLU A 122 19.51 -8.75 21.44
CA GLU A 122 18.69 -9.21 22.57
C GLU A 122 17.45 -9.97 22.09
N ILE A 123 16.89 -9.38 21.02
CA ILE A 123 15.68 -10.05 20.50
C ILE A 123 16.05 -11.42 19.93
N VAL A 124 17.17 -11.50 19.26
CA VAL A 124 17.61 -12.81 18.72
C VAL A 124 17.81 -13.81 19.86
N GLU A 125 18.28 -13.35 20.93
CA GLU A 125 18.51 -14.29 22.06
C GLU A 125 17.17 -14.71 22.68
N ILE A 126 16.25 -13.76 22.77
CA ILE A 126 14.93 -14.13 23.32
C ILE A 126 14.29 -15.22 22.43
N VAL A 127 14.52 -15.03 21.12
CA VAL A 127 13.89 -16.03 20.21
C VAL A 127 14.75 -17.29 20.14
N GLY A 128 15.99 -17.14 20.37
CA GLY A 128 16.95 -18.24 20.18
C GLY A 128 17.64 -18.16 18.81
N SER A 129 18.90 -18.00 18.83
CA SER A 129 19.64 -17.75 17.56
C SER A 129 19.48 -18.93 16.60
N SER A 130 19.30 -20.16 17.15
CA SER A 130 19.17 -21.32 16.25
C SER A 130 17.79 -21.36 15.58
N ASN A 131 16.93 -20.50 16.11
CA ASN A 131 15.57 -20.52 15.55
C ASN A 131 15.35 -19.39 14.54
N VAL A 132 16.36 -18.55 14.40
CA VAL A 132 16.14 -17.36 13.56
C VAL A 132 16.84 -17.59 12.22
N VAL A 133 16.05 -17.28 11.17
CA VAL A 133 16.67 -17.53 9.84
C VAL A 133 16.75 -16.19 9.09
N HIS A 134 15.90 -15.19 9.56
CA HIS A 134 15.86 -13.95 8.75
C HIS A 134 15.50 -12.76 9.65
N MET A 135 16.04 -11.64 9.26
CA MET A 135 15.67 -10.38 9.93
C MET A 135 15.29 -9.34 8.89
N VAL A 136 14.22 -8.57 9.36
CA VAL A 136 13.73 -7.54 8.41
C VAL A 136 13.65 -6.21 9.15
N THR A 137 14.32 -5.19 8.60
CA THR A 137 14.22 -3.84 9.19
C THR A 137 14.00 -2.81 8.07
N ASP A 138 13.68 -1.52 8.58
CA ASP A 138 13.52 -0.44 7.59
C ASP A 138 14.84 -0.16 6.85
N ASN A 139 14.69 0.52 5.63
CA ASN A 139 15.83 0.68 4.68
C ASN A 139 16.55 2.02 4.95
N THR A 140 16.50 2.47 6.21
CA THR A 140 17.28 3.69 6.54
C THR A 140 18.75 3.33 6.82
N SER A 141 19.68 4.32 6.64
CA SER A 141 21.15 4.07 6.70
C SER A 141 21.55 3.40 8.02
N ASN A 142 20.95 3.74 9.12
CA ASN A 142 21.32 3.13 10.43
C ASN A 142 20.92 1.65 10.50
N TYR A 143 19.84 1.31 9.88
CA TYR A 143 19.37 -0.09 9.95
C TYR A 143 20.14 -0.98 8.96
N LYS A 144 20.64 -0.30 7.86
CA LYS A 144 21.52 -1.09 6.96
C LYS A 144 22.82 -1.48 7.67
N ALA A 145 23.33 -0.47 8.42
CA ALA A 145 24.55 -0.78 9.19
C ALA A 145 24.29 -1.87 10.24
N VAL A 146 23.13 -1.78 10.84
CA VAL A 146 22.78 -2.80 11.85
C VAL A 146 22.65 -4.17 11.17
N GLY A 147 22.03 -4.10 10.03
CA GLY A 147 21.89 -5.38 9.28
C GLY A 147 23.25 -6.02 9.01
N ARG A 148 24.21 -5.16 8.62
CA ARG A 148 25.56 -5.71 8.32
C ARG A 148 26.22 -6.26 9.59
N LEU A 149 26.08 -5.51 10.69
CA LEU A 149 26.69 -5.97 11.94
C LEU A 149 26.05 -7.26 12.44
N LEU A 150 24.78 -7.36 12.28
CA LEU A 150 24.10 -8.58 12.77
C LEU A 150 24.46 -9.79 11.90
N SER A 151 24.60 -9.45 10.59
CA SER A 151 24.95 -10.56 9.70
C SER A 151 26.35 -11.10 10.01
N GLU A 152 27.23 -10.18 10.48
CA GLU A 152 28.58 -10.65 10.88
C GLU A 152 28.52 -11.43 12.20
N LYS A 153 27.66 -10.95 13.07
CA LYS A 153 27.58 -11.60 14.40
C LYS A 153 26.87 -12.95 14.32
N TYR A 154 25.91 -13.03 13.42
CA TYR A 154 25.15 -14.28 13.26
C TYR A 154 25.19 -14.70 11.79
N PRO A 155 26.18 -15.53 11.39
CA PRO A 155 26.41 -15.84 9.97
C PRO A 155 25.27 -16.70 9.39
N THR A 156 24.46 -17.31 10.26
CA THR A 156 23.39 -18.20 9.76
C THR A 156 22.08 -17.42 9.60
N ILE A 157 22.12 -16.10 9.97
CA ILE A 157 20.88 -15.30 9.90
C ILE A 157 21.04 -14.30 8.75
N SER A 158 19.99 -14.33 7.88
CA SER A 158 20.02 -13.35 6.78
C SER A 158 19.27 -12.06 7.17
N TRP A 159 19.76 -10.99 6.49
CA TRP A 159 19.07 -9.69 6.75
C TRP A 159 18.60 -9.11 5.40
N SER A 160 17.36 -8.53 5.49
CA SER A 160 16.87 -7.79 4.30
C SER A 160 16.09 -6.55 4.76
N PRO A 161 16.12 -5.48 3.89
CA PRO A 161 15.28 -4.33 4.22
C PRO A 161 13.79 -4.62 3.98
N CYS A 162 13.01 -3.79 4.57
CA CYS A 162 11.56 -3.98 4.41
C CYS A 162 11.15 -3.67 2.97
N ALA A 163 10.46 -4.60 2.39
CA ALA A 163 10.04 -4.47 0.98
C ALA A 163 9.06 -3.29 0.80
N ALA A 164 8.16 -3.19 1.77
CA ALA A 164 7.17 -2.08 1.65
C ALA A 164 7.88 -0.72 1.66
N HIS A 165 8.79 -0.70 2.58
CA HIS A 165 9.52 0.58 2.62
C HIS A 165 10.34 0.80 1.34
N CYS A 166 10.93 -0.23 0.82
CA CYS A 166 11.69 -0.09 -0.44
C CYS A 166 10.76 0.36 -1.58
N LEU A 167 9.59 -0.20 -1.67
CA LEU A 167 8.65 0.17 -2.76
C LEU A 167 8.22 1.63 -2.59
N ASN A 168 8.03 1.99 -1.33
CA ASN A 168 7.71 3.43 -1.11
C ASN A 168 8.82 4.34 -1.60
N LEU A 169 10.05 3.93 -1.30
CA LEU A 169 11.18 4.77 -1.72
C LEU A 169 11.30 4.78 -3.26
N ILE A 170 11.01 3.63 -3.87
CA ILE A 170 11.06 3.61 -5.35
C ILE A 170 10.03 4.62 -5.90
N MET A 171 8.88 4.59 -5.35
CA MET A 171 7.85 5.53 -5.83
C MET A 171 8.29 6.98 -5.57
N LYS A 172 8.81 7.18 -4.36
CA LYS A 172 9.34 8.53 -4.06
C LYS A 172 10.39 8.96 -5.09
N ASP A 173 11.36 8.10 -5.40
CA ASP A 173 12.45 8.47 -6.34
C ASP A 173 11.91 8.69 -7.75
N VAL A 174 10.89 7.82 -8.11
CA VAL A 174 10.29 8.04 -9.44
C VAL A 174 9.61 9.42 -9.45
N GLY A 175 8.97 9.79 -8.34
CA GLY A 175 8.30 11.09 -8.24
C GLY A 175 9.30 12.25 -8.37
N GLU A 176 10.57 12.03 -8.07
CA GLU A 176 11.57 13.12 -8.09
C GLU A 176 12.21 13.26 -9.48
N MET A 177 11.89 12.36 -10.38
CA MET A 177 12.41 12.54 -11.74
C MET A 177 11.83 13.81 -12.37
N THR A 178 12.73 14.52 -13.05
CA THR A 178 12.36 15.87 -13.52
C THR A 178 11.04 15.83 -14.31
N HIS A 179 10.91 14.92 -15.27
CA HIS A 179 9.68 14.90 -16.09
C HIS A 179 8.46 14.48 -15.26
N VAL A 180 8.58 13.60 -14.27
CA VAL A 180 7.46 13.22 -13.38
C VAL A 180 7.13 14.37 -12.42
N LYS A 181 8.16 14.98 -11.90
CA LYS A 181 7.96 16.09 -10.96
C LYS A 181 7.21 17.23 -11.66
N ASP A 182 7.56 17.46 -12.91
CA ASP A 182 6.88 18.53 -13.67
C ASP A 182 5.39 18.24 -13.81
N VAL A 183 5.13 16.96 -14.11
CA VAL A 183 3.70 16.59 -14.25
C VAL A 183 2.98 16.74 -12.91
N ILE A 184 3.62 16.29 -11.81
CA ILE A 184 2.98 16.36 -10.48
C ILE A 184 2.76 17.84 -10.12
N THR A 185 3.73 18.69 -10.43
CA THR A 185 3.59 20.13 -10.12
C THR A 185 2.41 20.72 -10.91
N LEU A 186 2.38 20.29 -12.24
CA LEU A 186 1.26 20.81 -13.05
C LEU A 186 -0.08 20.28 -12.52
N ALA A 187 -0.11 18.98 -12.16
CA ALA A 187 -1.33 18.37 -11.61
C ALA A 187 -1.72 19.05 -10.29
N SER A 188 -0.74 19.30 -9.40
CA SER A 188 -1.03 19.95 -8.11
C SER A 188 -1.64 21.34 -8.34
N ARG A 189 -1.19 22.11 -9.37
CA ARG A 189 -1.76 23.44 -9.70
C ARG A 189 -3.23 23.31 -10.13
N VAL A 190 -3.46 22.15 -10.86
CA VAL A 190 -4.87 21.89 -11.21
C VAL A 190 -5.67 21.53 -9.96
N THR A 191 -5.03 20.66 -9.03
CA THR A 191 -5.74 20.16 -7.83
C THR A 191 -5.90 21.29 -6.80
N VAL A 192 -4.74 22.16 -6.51
CA VAL A 192 -4.76 23.33 -5.59
C VAL A 192 -5.69 24.39 -6.19
N TYR A 193 -5.58 24.67 -7.62
CA TYR A 193 -6.64 25.48 -8.23
C TYR A 193 -8.02 24.87 -7.98
N ASN A 194 -8.09 23.52 -7.92
CA ASN A 194 -9.35 22.75 -7.74
C ASN A 194 -9.67 22.56 -6.25
N LEU A 195 -8.72 22.71 -5.21
CA LEU A 195 -8.92 22.53 -3.75
C LEU A 195 -9.22 23.88 -3.11
N HIS A 196 -8.97 25.15 -3.70
CA HIS A 196 -9.50 26.44 -3.24
C HIS A 196 -10.89 26.69 -3.84
N ASP A 197 -11.35 25.82 -4.75
CA ASP A 197 -12.65 25.80 -5.46
C ASP A 197 -13.42 24.52 -5.13
N LEU A 198 -13.17 23.57 -4.17
CA LEU A 198 -14.08 22.49 -3.71
C LEU A 198 -14.83 22.96 -2.46
N LYS A 199 -15.03 24.25 -2.32
CA LYS A 199 -16.12 24.44 -1.33
C LYS A 199 -17.31 25.12 -2.00
N GLN A 200 -17.40 25.62 -2.97
CA GLN A 200 -18.61 26.28 -3.53
C GLN A 200 -18.80 25.87 -5.00
N HIS A 201 -18.06 24.88 -5.69
CA HIS A 201 -18.10 24.31 -7.05
C HIS A 201 -18.21 22.79 -6.97
N LEU A 202 -18.44 21.91 -5.84
CA LEU A 202 -19.43 20.80 -5.83
C LEU A 202 -20.86 21.35 -5.80
N GLU A 203 -21.10 22.76 -5.79
CA GLU A 203 -22.51 23.22 -5.88
C GLU A 203 -22.67 24.26 -7.00
N ALA A 204 -21.84 24.41 -7.94
CA ALA A 204 -22.08 25.36 -9.06
C ALA A 204 -21.12 25.02 -10.20
N LEU A 205 -20.21 24.01 -10.39
CA LEU A 205 -19.32 23.58 -11.48
C LEU A 205 -20.14 23.32 -12.75
N VAL A 206 -21.18 23.87 -12.99
CA VAL A 206 -21.36 23.79 -14.46
C VAL A 206 -22.63 24.53 -14.83
N THR A 207 -23.10 25.70 -14.31
CA THR A 207 -24.09 26.51 -15.06
C THR A 207 -23.93 27.99 -14.67
N SER A 208 -22.78 28.65 -14.41
CA SER A 208 -23.02 30.11 -14.25
C SER A 208 -22.00 30.90 -15.09
N SER A 209 -22.29 31.69 -16.18
CA SER A 209 -21.67 32.80 -16.93
C SER A 209 -20.55 33.48 -16.13
N ALA A 210 -20.19 33.18 -14.89
CA ALA A 210 -19.16 33.70 -13.99
C ALA A 210 -17.86 32.88 -14.09
N TYR A 211 -17.83 31.66 -14.70
CA TYR A 211 -16.67 30.78 -14.98
C TYR A 211 -16.00 31.17 -16.30
N LYS A 212 -16.75 31.76 -17.18
CA LYS A 212 -16.18 32.32 -18.43
C LYS A 212 -15.43 33.63 -18.15
N ARG A 213 -15.80 34.39 -17.05
CA ARG A 213 -15.20 35.69 -16.69
C ARG A 213 -13.92 35.49 -15.86
N GLU A 214 -13.69 34.25 -15.19
CA GLU A 214 -12.51 33.99 -14.32
C GLU A 214 -11.42 33.24 -15.10
N LEU A 215 -11.72 32.74 -16.46
CA LEU A 215 -10.70 32.31 -17.45
C LEU A 215 -9.98 33.52 -18.04
N LYS A 216 -10.42 34.73 -17.55
CA LYS A 216 -9.73 35.94 -18.05
C LYS A 216 -8.58 36.33 -17.12
N ASN A 217 -8.48 35.64 -15.88
CA ASN A 217 -7.35 35.84 -14.94
C ASN A 217 -6.16 34.94 -15.30
N GLU A 218 -4.95 35.50 -15.32
CA GLU A 218 -3.70 34.85 -15.79
C GLU A 218 -3.56 33.43 -15.23
N LYS A 219 -4.12 33.06 -14.06
CA LYS A 219 -4.01 31.72 -13.44
C LYS A 219 -5.02 30.75 -14.06
N GLY A 220 -6.21 31.20 -14.42
CA GLY A 220 -7.25 30.42 -15.13
C GLY A 220 -6.85 30.08 -16.57
N LYS A 221 -6.08 31.01 -17.25
CA LYS A 221 -5.58 30.74 -18.62
C LYS A 221 -4.46 29.69 -18.59
N GLU A 222 -3.72 29.74 -17.55
CA GLU A 222 -2.63 28.76 -17.37
C GLU A 222 -3.20 27.36 -17.10
N VAL A 223 -4.25 27.18 -16.34
CA VAL A 223 -4.85 25.86 -16.05
C VAL A 223 -5.55 25.33 -17.32
N LYS A 224 -6.24 26.26 -18.02
CA LYS A 224 -6.86 25.82 -19.28
C LYS A 224 -5.81 25.28 -20.27
N GLN A 225 -4.64 26.00 -20.26
CA GLN A 225 -3.58 25.52 -21.20
C GLN A 225 -3.04 24.16 -20.76
N ILE A 226 -2.99 23.91 -19.54
CA ILE A 226 -2.47 22.61 -19.05
C ILE A 226 -3.48 21.50 -19.37
N VAL A 227 -4.83 21.74 -19.20
CA VAL A 227 -5.86 20.69 -19.31
C VAL A 227 -6.05 20.31 -20.79
N VAL A 228 -5.82 21.31 -21.65
CA VAL A 228 -6.05 20.98 -23.08
C VAL A 228 -4.77 20.43 -23.71
N ASP A 229 -3.67 20.44 -22.87
CA ASP A 229 -2.38 19.95 -23.39
C ASP A 229 -2.34 18.42 -23.44
N GLY A 230 -2.36 17.82 -24.68
CA GLY A 230 -2.33 16.36 -24.91
C GLY A 230 -1.06 15.71 -24.34
N LYS A 231 0.04 16.43 -24.38
CA LYS A 231 1.30 15.91 -23.81
C LYS A 231 1.20 15.71 -22.29
N PHE A 232 0.53 16.67 -21.72
CA PHE A 232 0.33 16.54 -20.27
C PHE A 232 -0.41 15.24 -19.93
N TRP A 233 -1.48 14.90 -20.61
CA TRP A 233 -2.28 13.71 -20.27
C TRP A 233 -1.55 12.43 -20.69
N ASN A 234 -0.82 12.59 -21.80
CA ASN A 234 0.02 11.43 -22.16
C ASN A 234 1.07 11.12 -21.08
N ASN A 235 1.70 12.14 -20.54
CA ASN A 235 2.70 11.91 -19.45
C ASN A 235 2.01 11.39 -18.18
N CYS A 236 0.76 11.85 -17.93
CA CYS A 236 0.02 11.29 -16.77
C CYS A 236 -0.24 9.79 -16.97
N LEU A 237 -0.65 9.51 -18.12
CA LEU A 237 -0.95 8.10 -18.39
C LEU A 237 0.30 7.22 -18.22
N ILE A 238 1.41 7.68 -18.71
CA ILE A 238 2.65 6.88 -18.57
C ILE A 238 2.99 6.71 -17.09
N ILE A 239 2.85 7.81 -16.31
CA ILE A 239 3.22 7.75 -14.88
C ILE A 239 2.26 6.77 -14.16
N VAL A 240 0.98 6.83 -14.50
CA VAL A 240 0.02 5.91 -13.87
C VAL A 240 0.34 4.46 -14.24
N ARG A 241 0.78 4.28 -15.47
CA ARG A 241 1.08 2.89 -15.91
C ARG A 241 2.36 2.36 -15.26
N ILE A 242 3.22 3.27 -14.84
CA ILE A 242 4.45 2.82 -14.15
C ILE A 242 4.14 2.66 -12.65
N MET A 243 3.37 3.60 -12.04
CA MET A 243 3.19 3.61 -10.57
C MET A 243 2.12 2.59 -10.18
N GLY A 244 1.17 2.35 -11.05
CA GLY A 244 0.06 1.43 -10.77
C GLY A 244 0.54 0.06 -10.26
N PRO A 245 1.33 -0.61 -11.04
CA PRO A 245 1.77 -1.95 -10.60
C PRO A 245 2.63 -1.88 -9.33
N ILE A 246 3.50 -0.84 -9.15
CA ILE A 246 4.31 -0.72 -7.92
C ILE A 246 3.39 -0.53 -6.71
N MET A 247 2.29 0.24 -6.87
CA MET A 247 1.34 0.46 -5.77
C MET A 247 0.61 -0.84 -5.43
N ARG A 248 0.21 -1.53 -6.46
CA ARG A 248 -0.43 -2.82 -6.21
C ARG A 248 0.49 -3.77 -5.43
N LEU A 249 1.74 -3.81 -5.90
CA LEU A 249 2.68 -4.68 -5.18
C LEU A 249 2.86 -4.21 -3.73
N LEU A 250 2.90 -2.93 -3.53
CA LEU A 250 3.01 -2.42 -2.14
C LEU A 250 1.80 -2.88 -1.31
N ARG A 251 0.62 -2.88 -1.88
CA ARG A 251 -0.57 -3.29 -1.10
C ARG A 251 -0.49 -4.77 -0.72
N ILE A 252 0.12 -5.47 -1.62
CA ILE A 252 0.28 -6.90 -1.31
C ILE A 252 1.32 -7.11 -0.20
N CYS A 253 2.41 -6.31 -0.32
CA CYS A 253 3.48 -6.46 0.69
C CYS A 253 2.97 -6.01 2.07
N ASP A 254 2.03 -5.09 2.00
CA ASP A 254 1.58 -4.54 3.30
C ASP A 254 0.41 -5.35 3.83
N SER A 255 -0.05 -6.33 2.97
CA SER A 255 -1.17 -7.13 3.50
C SER A 255 -0.67 -8.21 4.46
N ASP A 256 -1.32 -8.41 5.67
CA ASP A 256 -0.90 -9.40 6.70
C ASP A 256 -1.42 -10.79 6.34
N GLU A 257 -1.92 -10.96 5.06
CA GLU A 257 -2.71 -12.18 4.80
C GLU A 257 -1.86 -13.21 4.05
N LYS A 258 -0.73 -12.80 3.26
CA LYS A 258 0.01 -13.82 2.48
C LYS A 258 1.53 -13.59 2.66
N PRO A 259 2.28 -14.74 2.83
CA PRO A 259 3.74 -14.61 2.92
C PRO A 259 4.32 -13.88 1.70
N SER A 260 5.08 -12.90 1.90
CA SER A 260 5.27 -11.68 1.07
C SER A 260 6.60 -11.77 0.29
N LEU A 261 7.47 -12.86 0.71
CA LEU A 261 8.75 -12.58 0.02
C LEU A 261 8.71 -13.15 -1.41
N GLY A 262 8.14 -14.40 -1.59
CA GLY A 262 7.96 -14.91 -2.97
C GLY A 262 7.13 -13.96 -3.84
N TYR A 263 6.17 -13.35 -3.26
CA TYR A 263 5.32 -12.40 -4.02
C TYR A 263 6.10 -11.11 -4.33
N VAL A 264 6.87 -10.74 -3.44
CA VAL A 264 7.64 -9.50 -3.67
C VAL A 264 8.59 -9.69 -4.85
N TYR A 265 9.24 -10.85 -4.90
CA TYR A 265 10.23 -11.01 -5.98
C TYR A 265 9.54 -11.15 -7.34
N GLU A 266 8.58 -11.97 -7.33
CA GLU A 266 7.85 -12.08 -8.60
C GLU A 266 7.22 -10.74 -8.99
N GLY A 267 6.59 -10.06 -8.05
CA GLY A 267 6.01 -8.73 -8.31
C GLY A 267 7.02 -7.74 -8.89
N ILE A 268 8.16 -7.74 -8.28
CA ILE A 268 9.19 -6.80 -8.80
C ILE A 268 9.58 -7.19 -10.23
N TRP A 269 9.82 -8.48 -10.41
CA TRP A 269 10.14 -8.94 -11.77
C TRP A 269 9.07 -8.48 -12.77
N ARG A 270 7.84 -8.61 -12.51
CA ARG A 270 6.76 -8.22 -13.45
C ARG A 270 6.73 -6.71 -13.63
N VAL A 271 6.92 -5.94 -12.49
CA VAL A 271 7.01 -4.48 -12.64
C VAL A 271 8.11 -4.11 -13.63
N VAL A 272 9.23 -4.75 -13.45
CA VAL A 272 10.37 -4.43 -14.34
C VAL A 272 10.01 -4.79 -15.78
N ASN A 273 9.45 -5.92 -16.00
CA ASN A 273 9.10 -6.33 -17.39
C ASN A 273 7.98 -5.46 -17.95
N GLY A 274 7.06 -5.11 -17.10
CA GLY A 274 5.97 -4.21 -17.54
C GLY A 274 6.51 -2.85 -18.01
N ILE A 275 7.42 -2.32 -17.23
CA ILE A 275 7.99 -1.01 -17.62
C ILE A 275 8.77 -1.14 -18.94
N LYS A 276 9.52 -2.23 -19.09
CA LYS A 276 10.27 -2.43 -20.35
C LYS A 276 9.30 -2.53 -21.53
N GLU A 277 8.25 -3.26 -21.30
CA GLU A 277 7.28 -3.42 -22.42
C GLU A 277 6.58 -2.10 -22.73
N LEU A 278 6.26 -1.36 -21.69
CA LEU A 278 5.60 -0.06 -21.88
C LEU A 278 6.42 0.85 -22.82
N PHE A 279 7.76 0.65 -22.73
CA PHE A 279 8.60 1.54 -23.57
C PHE A 279 9.18 0.75 -24.73
N LYS A 280 8.47 -0.27 -25.14
CA LYS A 280 8.86 -1.11 -26.29
C LYS A 280 10.34 -1.49 -26.25
N ASN A 281 10.79 -1.61 -25.05
CA ASN A 281 12.16 -2.13 -24.77
C ASN A 281 13.22 -1.15 -25.26
N LYS A 282 12.75 0.04 -25.34
CA LYS A 282 13.77 1.07 -25.65
C LYS A 282 14.44 1.54 -24.35
N LYS A 283 15.68 1.16 -24.21
CA LYS A 283 16.42 1.32 -22.92
C LYS A 283 16.53 2.80 -22.54
N LYS A 284 16.62 3.56 -23.55
CA LYS A 284 16.75 5.01 -23.25
C LYS A 284 15.58 5.50 -22.38
N PHE A 285 14.43 4.90 -22.51
CA PHE A 285 13.23 5.42 -21.83
C PHE A 285 12.95 4.63 -20.54
N TYR A 286 13.25 3.34 -20.52
CA TYR A 286 12.89 2.63 -19.27
C TYR A 286 14.11 2.53 -18.34
N GLY A 287 15.34 2.80 -18.85
CA GLY A 287 16.61 2.64 -18.09
C GLY A 287 16.56 3.36 -16.75
N PRO A 288 16.20 4.62 -16.80
CA PRO A 288 16.23 5.39 -15.55
C PRO A 288 15.28 4.80 -14.50
N TYR A 289 14.10 4.29 -14.90
CA TYR A 289 13.17 3.68 -13.92
C TYR A 289 13.74 2.38 -13.35
N ILE A 290 14.37 1.63 -14.25
CA ILE A 290 14.92 0.33 -13.77
C ILE A 290 16.11 0.61 -12.84
N ASP A 291 16.84 1.65 -13.11
CA ASP A 291 17.98 1.98 -12.22
C ASP A 291 17.47 2.31 -10.81
N ILE A 292 16.35 3.06 -10.80
CA ILE A 292 15.79 3.40 -9.48
C ILE A 292 15.36 2.14 -8.75
N ILE A 293 14.73 1.22 -9.50
CA ILE A 293 14.24 -0.03 -8.85
C ILE A 293 15.44 -0.87 -8.40
N ASP A 294 16.44 -0.94 -9.17
CA ASP A 294 17.61 -1.81 -8.83
C ASP A 294 18.35 -1.22 -7.63
N ARG A 295 18.49 0.06 -7.54
CA ARG A 295 19.22 0.67 -6.42
C ARG A 295 18.54 0.36 -5.08
N ARG A 296 17.24 0.13 -5.15
CA ARG A 296 16.51 -0.01 -3.87
C ARG A 296 16.28 -1.48 -3.54
N PHE A 297 16.59 -2.37 -4.55
CA PHE A 297 16.33 -3.80 -4.30
C PHE A 297 17.62 -4.60 -4.51
N SER A 298 18.71 -3.94 -5.10
CA SER A 298 19.87 -4.79 -5.44
C SER A 298 20.79 -4.89 -4.22
N TYR A 299 20.64 -6.07 -3.58
CA TYR A 299 21.65 -6.54 -2.61
C TYR A 299 22.28 -7.84 -3.13
N LYS A 300 23.50 -7.68 -3.69
CA LYS A 300 24.57 -8.67 -3.91
C LYS A 300 24.21 -10.04 -3.29
N LYS A 301 23.55 -10.87 -4.15
CA LYS A 301 23.44 -12.34 -4.20
C LYS A 301 23.75 -12.98 -2.85
N ARG A 302 22.61 -13.31 -1.98
CA ARG A 302 22.80 -14.54 -1.17
C ARG A 302 21.49 -15.32 -1.10
N SER A 303 21.67 -16.73 -1.11
CA SER A 303 21.17 -18.12 -1.03
C SER A 303 19.74 -18.17 -0.51
N TYR A 304 18.88 -18.21 -1.47
CA TYR A 304 17.42 -18.40 -1.49
C TYR A 304 16.98 -19.39 -0.41
N ASP A 305 15.92 -19.11 0.35
CA ASP A 305 15.16 -20.09 1.16
C ASP A 305 14.45 -21.11 0.24
N PRO A 306 14.84 -22.30 0.06
CA PRO A 306 14.30 -23.39 -0.76
C PRO A 306 12.77 -23.48 -0.65
N VAL A 307 12.19 -22.89 0.47
CA VAL A 307 10.72 -22.97 0.64
C VAL A 307 10.04 -21.92 -0.26
N ASP A 308 10.70 -20.82 -0.64
CA ASP A 308 10.11 -19.75 -1.48
C ASP A 308 10.17 -20.11 -2.97
N TYR A 309 11.02 -21.15 -3.43
CA TYR A 309 11.15 -21.56 -4.84
C TYR A 309 10.09 -22.61 -5.21
N GLU A 310 9.69 -23.38 -4.27
CA GLU A 310 8.84 -24.55 -4.59
C GLU A 310 7.36 -24.15 -4.63
N THR A 311 7.01 -22.87 -4.13
CA THR A 311 5.57 -22.56 -4.06
C THR A 311 5.24 -21.43 -5.07
N ILE A 312 6.28 -21.01 -5.91
CA ILE A 312 6.10 -19.85 -6.81
C ILE A 312 5.26 -20.29 -8.02
N ASP A 313 5.24 -21.62 -8.32
CA ASP A 313 4.50 -22.07 -9.52
C ASP A 313 3.06 -22.44 -9.13
N LYS A 314 2.71 -22.38 -7.83
CA LYS A 314 1.38 -22.88 -7.39
C LYS A 314 0.49 -21.70 -7.00
N VAL A 315 1.01 -20.43 -7.21
CA VAL A 315 0.18 -19.31 -6.74
C VAL A 315 -0.42 -18.61 -7.98
N GLU A 316 -1.65 -19.03 -8.43
CA GLU A 316 -2.50 -18.42 -9.47
C GLU A 316 -2.81 -16.95 -9.12
N PHE A 317 -1.83 -16.15 -8.94
CA PHE A 317 -1.60 -14.73 -8.56
C PHE A 317 -2.37 -13.81 -9.52
N TRP A 318 -2.97 -14.27 -10.68
CA TRP A 318 -3.78 -13.30 -11.45
C TRP A 318 -5.16 -13.88 -11.73
N VAL A 319 -5.60 -14.92 -10.90
CA VAL A 319 -7.05 -15.17 -11.12
C VAL A 319 -7.83 -14.50 -9.99
N VAL A 320 -7.51 -13.31 -9.66
CA VAL A 320 -8.52 -12.61 -8.84
C VAL A 320 -9.67 -12.17 -9.76
N ASP A 321 -10.79 -13.01 -9.84
CA ASP A 321 -12.02 -12.48 -10.45
C ASP A 321 -11.94 -10.95 -10.64
N GLU A 322 -11.23 -10.46 -11.67
CA GLU A 322 -11.52 -9.05 -12.02
C GLU A 322 -12.68 -8.48 -11.19
N GLU A 323 -12.65 -8.42 -9.86
CA GLU A 323 -13.76 -7.56 -9.42
C GLU A 323 -14.09 -6.50 -10.49
N GLN A 324 -14.88 -6.93 -11.47
CA GLN A 324 -15.53 -5.90 -12.30
C GLN A 324 -15.29 -4.49 -11.74
N GLU A 325 -14.08 -3.91 -11.86
CA GLU A 325 -14.06 -2.44 -11.78
C GLU A 325 -15.48 -1.86 -11.75
N GLY A 326 -16.25 -1.87 -10.61
CA GLY A 326 -17.44 -0.98 -10.58
C GLY A 326 -17.62 -0.23 -11.91
N LYS A 327 -17.90 -0.93 -12.98
CA LYS A 327 -18.49 -0.13 -14.08
C LYS A 327 -19.48 0.89 -13.54
N LEU A 328 -19.05 2.02 -13.07
CA LEU A 328 -20.08 3.06 -12.90
C LEU A 328 -21.22 2.89 -13.90
N ASP A 329 -22.16 2.02 -13.51
CA ASP A 329 -23.43 1.80 -14.25
C ASP A 329 -24.16 3.14 -14.44
N TYR A 330 -23.80 3.89 -15.42
CA TYR A 330 -24.38 5.20 -15.78
C TYR A 330 -25.91 5.11 -15.80
N ASP A 331 -26.43 3.83 -15.85
CA ASP A 331 -27.90 3.67 -15.92
C ASP A 331 -28.52 3.72 -14.51
N GLU A 332 -27.70 3.25 -13.37
CA GLU A 332 -28.15 3.32 -11.97
C GLU A 332 -28.04 4.76 -11.43
N LEU A 333 -27.16 5.60 -12.01
CA LEU A 333 -26.99 7.03 -11.67
C LEU A 333 -28.05 7.88 -12.37
N GLU A 334 -28.55 7.32 -13.56
CA GLU A 334 -29.60 8.05 -14.30
C GLU A 334 -30.99 7.76 -13.68
N GLU A 335 -31.11 6.58 -13.05
CA GLU A 335 -32.37 6.20 -12.38
C GLU A 335 -32.50 6.89 -11.02
N MET A 336 -31.32 7.21 -10.37
CA MET A 336 -31.27 7.94 -9.08
C MET A 336 -31.48 9.44 -9.30
N ILE A 337 -31.28 9.87 -10.54
CA ILE A 337 -31.45 11.29 -10.91
C ILE A 337 -32.87 11.50 -11.44
N GLU A 338 -33.54 10.45 -11.91
CA GLU A 338 -34.91 10.58 -12.43
C GLU A 338 -35.94 10.41 -11.30
N GLU A 339 -35.48 9.69 -10.16
CA GLU A 339 -36.37 9.49 -9.00
C GLU A 339 -36.33 10.72 -8.09
N GLU A 340 -35.36 11.77 -8.39
CA GLU A 340 -35.21 12.97 -7.54
C GLU A 340 -35.59 14.21 -8.33
N PHE A 341 -36.30 13.96 -9.59
CA PHE A 341 -36.84 15.19 -10.25
C PHE A 341 -37.88 14.76 -11.28
N PRO A 342 -39.18 14.73 -10.94
CA PRO A 342 -40.16 14.32 -11.96
C PRO A 342 -40.19 15.31 -13.14
N LYS A 343 -39.93 14.84 -14.37
CA LYS A 343 -40.12 15.53 -15.68
C LYS A 343 -41.60 15.87 -15.91
N ASN A 344 -42.13 17.08 -15.45
CA ASN A 344 -43.22 17.77 -16.19
C ASN A 344 -42.77 18.10 -17.63
N SER A 345 -43.43 17.39 -18.58
CA SER A 345 -44.33 17.34 -19.74
C SER A 345 -43.73 18.11 -20.92
N GLU A 346 -43.52 17.28 -22.02
CA GLU A 346 -44.22 17.23 -23.33
C GLU A 346 -43.20 16.96 -24.44
N ASN A 347 -43.36 15.72 -25.00
CA ASN A 347 -43.93 15.19 -26.26
C ASN A 347 -42.81 14.63 -27.15
N GLU A 348 -42.81 13.21 -27.23
CA GLU A 348 -43.24 12.12 -28.13
C GLU A 348 -42.43 12.11 -29.43
N ALA A 349 -41.66 11.03 -29.54
CA ALA A 349 -41.90 10.03 -30.60
C ALA A 349 -40.57 9.38 -31.00
N SER A 350 -40.42 8.09 -30.57
CA SER A 350 -40.56 6.85 -31.39
C SER A 350 -39.22 6.11 -31.45
N GLN A 351 -39.19 4.92 -30.75
CA GLN A 351 -39.36 3.48 -31.06
C GLN A 351 -38.09 2.93 -31.74
N SER A 352 -37.40 1.94 -31.08
CA SER A 352 -37.51 0.49 -31.39
C SER A 352 -36.13 -0.07 -31.77
N HIS A 353 -35.53 -0.99 -30.90
CA HIS A 353 -35.36 -2.42 -31.26
C HIS A 353 -34.07 -2.95 -30.62
N LYS A 354 -34.23 -3.72 -29.51
CA LYS A 354 -33.76 -5.01 -28.97
C LYS A 354 -33.33 -5.98 -30.07
N LYS A 355 -32.03 -6.43 -30.06
CA LYS A 355 -31.78 -7.88 -30.03
C LYS A 355 -30.35 -8.15 -30.50
N ASP A 356 -29.44 -8.70 -29.56
CA ASP A 356 -28.86 -10.07 -29.61
C ASP A 356 -27.40 -10.01 -29.18
N ILE A 357 -27.05 -10.33 -27.92
CA ILE A 357 -25.80 -10.77 -27.27
C ILE A 357 -25.54 -12.23 -27.63
N ASN A 358 -24.75 -12.42 -28.69
CA ASN A 358 -23.85 -13.55 -29.00
C ASN A 358 -22.47 -13.36 -28.34
N ILE A 359 -22.23 -14.04 -27.16
CA ILE A 359 -21.08 -14.73 -26.54
C ILE A 359 -20.26 -15.46 -27.61
N MET A 360 -19.14 -14.67 -28.05
CA MET A 360 -17.95 -15.40 -28.54
C MET A 360 -16.80 -14.42 -28.74
N GLN A 361 -15.82 -14.47 -27.67
CA GLN A 361 -14.36 -14.60 -27.87
C GLN A 361 -13.71 -13.20 -27.89
N LEU A 362 -13.42 -12.62 -26.69
CA LEU A 362 -12.62 -11.38 -26.89
C LEU A 362 -11.14 -11.67 -26.58
N ASP A 363 -10.36 -12.15 -27.53
CA ASP A 363 -9.03 -11.77 -28.05
C ASP A 363 -8.58 -10.40 -27.52
N TYR A 364 -7.97 -10.35 -26.32
CA TYR A 364 -7.06 -9.28 -25.86
C TYR A 364 -6.11 -8.84 -26.99
N GLU A 365 -6.59 -8.34 -28.03
CA GLU A 365 -5.75 -7.49 -28.89
C GLU A 365 -6.16 -6.02 -28.72
N ASP A 366 -5.34 -5.21 -27.85
CA ASP A 366 -4.67 -3.94 -28.19
C ASP A 366 -5.68 -2.85 -28.56
N ASP A 367 -6.29 -2.22 -27.59
CA ASP A 367 -6.62 -0.83 -28.03
C ASP A 367 -5.58 0.14 -27.48
N LEU A 368 -4.23 -0.08 -27.84
CA LEU A 368 -3.09 0.84 -27.97
C LEU A 368 -3.52 2.18 -28.57
N GLY A 369 -4.17 3.00 -27.85
CA GLY A 369 -3.89 4.37 -28.35
C GLY A 369 -2.37 4.63 -28.46
N ASP A 370 -1.83 4.69 -29.63
CA ASP A 370 -0.42 5.02 -29.96
C ASP A 370 0.18 5.99 -28.92
N ILE A 371 0.72 5.45 -27.72
CA ILE A 371 1.53 6.34 -26.84
C ILE A 371 2.63 6.99 -27.69
N ASP A 372 2.43 8.27 -27.98
CA ASP A 372 3.45 9.04 -28.73
C ASP A 372 4.74 9.21 -27.90
N PHE A 373 5.73 8.46 -28.18
CA PHE A 373 6.99 8.45 -27.38
C PHE A 373 7.90 9.59 -27.83
N GLU A 374 7.49 10.26 -29.06
CA GLU A 374 8.34 11.35 -29.56
C GLU A 374 8.19 12.63 -28.72
N SER A 375 7.18 12.62 -27.88
CA SER A 375 6.96 13.83 -27.06
C SER A 375 7.36 13.59 -25.60
N TYR A 376 7.80 12.28 -25.25
CA TYR A 376 8.16 11.95 -23.86
C TYR A 376 9.66 12.12 -23.64
N GLU A 377 10.08 13.25 -23.02
CA GLU A 377 11.52 13.56 -22.88
C GLU A 377 11.98 13.21 -21.45
N ILE A 378 12.88 12.18 -21.27
CA ILE A 378 13.50 11.80 -19.97
C ILE A 378 14.83 12.53 -19.85
N GLY A 379 14.89 13.78 -19.33
CA GLY A 379 16.09 14.58 -18.97
C GLY A 379 17.38 13.76 -19.08
N ASP A 380 18.24 13.88 -20.17
CA ASP A 380 19.53 13.39 -20.70
C ASP A 380 20.54 13.12 -19.58
N LYS A 381 20.78 11.79 -19.20
CA LYS A 381 22.19 11.55 -18.79
C LYS A 381 22.90 10.71 -19.86
N ASP A 382 23.52 11.36 -20.83
CA ASP A 382 24.68 10.92 -21.65
C ASP A 382 25.43 9.75 -20.97
N ASP A 383 25.02 8.48 -21.27
CA ASP A 383 26.20 7.58 -21.10
C ASP A 383 26.23 6.57 -22.24
N GLU A 384 26.88 6.95 -23.35
CA GLU A 384 27.83 6.23 -24.22
C GLU A 384 28.04 4.78 -23.76
N ASP A 385 27.34 3.83 -24.38
CA ASP A 385 27.76 2.53 -24.97
C ASP A 385 29.00 1.97 -24.26
N GLU A 386 28.78 1.09 -23.25
CA GLU A 386 29.78 -0.02 -23.20
C GLU A 386 29.13 -1.26 -22.57
N ASP A 387 28.67 -2.22 -23.37
CA ASP A 387 29.08 -3.61 -23.66
C ASP A 387 28.60 -4.55 -22.55
N GLU A 388 27.51 -5.36 -22.84
CA GLU A 388 27.27 -6.81 -23.02
C GLU A 388 28.31 -7.64 -22.27
N GLU A 389 28.05 -7.95 -20.96
CA GLU A 389 28.47 -9.30 -20.50
C GLU A 389 27.89 -9.56 -19.10
N TRP A 390 26.60 -9.92 -19.00
CA TRP A 390 26.51 -10.65 -17.70
C TRP A 390 25.35 -11.65 -17.78
N LEU A 391 25.53 -12.73 -18.59
CA LEU A 391 24.87 -14.00 -18.18
C LEU A 391 25.91 -15.10 -18.06
N ARG A 392 26.74 -15.10 -16.97
CA ARG A 392 27.19 -16.38 -16.37
C ARG A 392 27.32 -16.21 -14.85
#